data_AF-X1H579-F1
#
_entry.id   AF-X1H579-F1
#
_cell.length_a   1.000
_cell.length_b   1.000
_cell.length_c   1.000
_cell.angle_alpha   90.00
_cell.angle_beta   90.00
_cell.angle_gamma   90.00
#
_symmetry.space_group_name_H-M   'P 1'
#
loop_
_entity.id
_entity.type
_entity.pdbx_description
1 polymer ?
#
loop_
_entity_poly.entity_id
_entity_poly.type
_entity_poly.pdbx_seq_one_letter_code
_entity_poly.pdbx_strand_id
1 'polypeptide(L)'
;IQKFEEFYRLFQEKPGEYKYLDQINDIFSKGGNTLLILYEDLLAFDPQIAEKLKEDPEALLEDALEAFKNILKFQGTVLNDQNYFVRITTKDDKSSLFIHLRGLRANNIDNLIWTKGILVRCSTIRPKLVKATFECAICGGQFEVIQLTSRIKWPNFCIDQHCKAKAQSDFRLISKNSEFIDWQSIMLQEIPEDLPPGRIPRSVQAILTHDLVDIVRPGDRIKAMGIFKSVLAQSKQSYNSTLFKTFIEINYIDPEDKS
;
A
#
# COMPACT_ATOMS: atom_id res chain seq x y z
N ILE A 1 -4.70 9.88 -13.89
CA ILE A 1 -4.00 9.04 -14.91
C ILE A 1 -3.16 9.88 -15.89
N GLN A 2 -3.75 10.68 -16.79
CA GLN A 2 -3.02 11.39 -17.87
C GLN A 2 -1.79 12.18 -17.37
N LYS A 3 -1.93 12.93 -16.27
CA LYS A 3 -0.81 13.69 -15.72
C LYS A 3 0.38 12.82 -15.27
N PHE A 4 0.12 11.59 -14.79
CA PHE A 4 1.19 10.63 -14.49
C PHE A 4 1.84 10.08 -15.76
N GLU A 5 1.07 9.84 -16.82
CA GLU A 5 1.64 9.44 -18.12
C GLU A 5 2.56 10.54 -18.67
N GLU A 6 2.17 11.80 -18.55
CA GLU A 6 3.00 12.96 -18.89
C GLU A 6 4.26 13.01 -18.03
N PHE A 7 4.14 12.85 -16.70
CA PHE A 7 5.28 12.80 -15.79
C PHE A 7 6.27 11.69 -16.18
N TYR A 8 5.79 10.47 -16.41
CA TYR A 8 6.64 9.34 -16.79
C TYR A 8 7.38 9.55 -18.10
N ARG A 9 6.76 10.23 -19.08
CA ARG A 9 7.35 10.48 -20.40
C ARG A 9 8.26 11.70 -20.45
N LEU A 10 7.95 12.74 -19.66
CA LEU A 10 8.53 14.07 -19.86
C LEU A 10 9.50 14.49 -18.75
N PHE A 11 9.46 13.85 -17.58
CA PHE A 11 10.37 14.20 -16.49
C PHE A 11 11.83 13.90 -16.87
N GLN A 12 12.67 14.94 -16.77
CA GLN A 12 14.08 14.87 -17.10
C GLN A 12 14.91 15.17 -15.85
N GLU A 13 15.81 14.25 -15.48
CA GLU A 13 16.76 14.51 -14.39
C GLU A 13 17.90 15.40 -14.86
N LYS A 14 18.33 15.19 -16.11
CA LYS A 14 19.23 16.07 -16.87
C LYS A 14 18.68 16.25 -18.28
N PRO A 15 19.08 17.30 -19.01
CA PRO A 15 18.65 17.48 -20.39
C PRO A 15 18.88 16.22 -21.24
N GLY A 16 17.80 15.61 -21.72
CA GLY A 16 17.81 14.38 -22.53
C GLY A 16 17.82 13.07 -21.75
N GLU A 17 17.90 13.08 -20.42
CA GLU A 17 17.81 11.88 -19.56
C GLU A 17 16.39 11.76 -18.97
N TYR A 18 15.55 10.91 -19.58
CA TYR A 18 14.15 10.72 -19.22
C TYR A 18 14.00 9.66 -18.14
N LYS A 19 14.41 10.00 -16.91
CA LYS A 19 14.54 9.09 -15.76
C LYS A 19 13.45 8.02 -15.64
N TYR A 20 12.18 8.40 -15.62
CA TYR A 20 11.08 7.45 -15.41
C TYR A 20 10.77 6.62 -16.66
N LEU A 21 10.92 7.19 -17.85
CA LEU A 21 10.77 6.45 -19.10
C LEU A 21 11.87 5.39 -19.21
N ASP A 22 13.11 5.76 -18.91
CA ASP A 22 14.27 4.87 -18.92
C ASP A 22 14.12 3.77 -17.85
N GLN A 23 13.63 4.11 -16.67
CA GLN A 23 13.33 3.14 -15.61
C GLN A 23 12.23 2.16 -16.05
N ILE A 24 11.15 2.63 -16.68
CA ILE A 24 10.09 1.75 -17.21
C ILE A 24 10.65 0.81 -18.28
N ASN A 25 11.52 1.30 -19.16
CA ASN A 25 12.19 0.48 -20.19
C ASN A 25 13.11 -0.60 -19.57
N ASP A 26 13.83 -0.26 -18.50
CA ASP A 26 14.68 -1.20 -17.76
C ASP A 26 13.83 -2.26 -17.04
N ILE A 27 12.73 -1.85 -16.39
CA ILE A 27 11.76 -2.74 -15.76
C ILE A 27 11.22 -3.72 -16.80
N PHE A 28 10.81 -3.22 -17.97
CA PHE A 28 10.34 -4.05 -19.07
C PHE A 28 11.40 -5.07 -19.52
N SER A 29 12.64 -4.61 -19.75
CA SER A 29 13.74 -5.45 -20.25
C SER A 29 14.14 -6.54 -19.25
N LYS A 30 14.04 -6.25 -17.94
CA LYS A 30 14.38 -7.20 -16.86
C LYS A 30 13.19 -8.05 -16.42
N GLY A 31 12.00 -7.84 -16.99
CA GLY A 31 10.77 -8.51 -16.55
C GLY A 31 10.35 -8.13 -15.13
N GLY A 32 10.76 -6.95 -14.65
CA GLY A 32 10.34 -6.41 -13.37
C GLY A 32 8.89 -5.92 -13.41
N ASN A 33 8.39 -5.51 -12.25
CA ASN A 33 7.00 -5.14 -12.05
C ASN A 33 6.80 -3.92 -11.14
N THR A 34 7.89 -3.30 -10.65
CA THR A 34 7.84 -2.25 -9.64
C THR A 34 8.49 -0.97 -10.17
N LEU A 35 7.71 0.13 -10.21
CA LEU A 35 8.19 1.47 -10.54
C LEU A 35 8.42 2.27 -9.25
N LEU A 36 9.64 2.79 -9.07
CA LEU A 36 10.01 3.63 -7.92
C LEU A 36 9.99 5.11 -8.31
N ILE A 37 9.20 5.91 -7.60
CA ILE A 37 9.04 7.35 -7.85
C ILE A 37 9.56 8.13 -6.65
N LEU A 38 10.45 9.11 -6.89
CA LEU A 38 10.82 10.08 -5.88
C LEU A 38 9.72 11.12 -5.74
N TYR A 39 9.25 11.33 -4.51
CA TYR A 39 8.26 12.36 -4.23
C TYR A 39 8.75 13.76 -4.64
N GLU A 40 10.04 14.04 -4.46
CA GLU A 40 10.65 15.32 -4.83
C GLU A 40 10.61 15.57 -6.34
N ASP A 41 10.76 14.51 -7.15
CA ASP A 41 10.70 14.62 -8.61
C ASP A 41 9.27 14.94 -9.07
N LEU A 42 8.27 14.30 -8.45
CA LEU A 42 6.86 14.60 -8.71
C LEU A 42 6.51 16.04 -8.29
N LEU A 43 7.01 16.46 -7.12
CA LEU A 43 6.83 17.82 -6.61
C LEU A 43 7.46 18.87 -7.55
N ALA A 44 8.64 18.59 -8.09
CA ALA A 44 9.31 19.47 -9.04
C ALA A 44 8.58 19.54 -10.40
N PHE A 45 7.95 18.45 -10.83
CA PHE A 45 7.20 18.40 -12.08
C PHE A 45 5.83 19.06 -12.01
N ASP A 46 5.00 18.65 -11.04
CA ASP A 46 3.67 19.21 -10.81
C ASP A 46 3.36 19.21 -9.30
N PRO A 47 3.54 20.36 -8.61
CA PRO A 47 3.27 20.48 -7.19
C PRO A 47 1.83 20.13 -6.80
N GLN A 48 0.86 20.32 -7.71
CA GLN A 48 -0.54 20.03 -7.42
C GLN A 48 -0.79 18.53 -7.35
N ILE A 49 -0.13 17.73 -8.19
CA ILE A 49 -0.24 16.26 -8.11
C ILE A 49 0.44 15.77 -6.85
N ALA A 50 1.61 16.31 -6.50
CA ALA A 50 2.34 15.91 -5.30
C ALA A 50 1.52 16.17 -4.03
N GLU A 51 0.90 17.35 -3.88
CA GLU A 51 0.05 17.63 -2.72
C GLU A 51 -1.20 16.74 -2.70
N LYS A 52 -1.82 16.48 -3.86
CA LYS A 52 -2.94 15.53 -3.94
C LYS A 52 -2.55 14.10 -3.59
N LEU A 53 -1.36 13.65 -4.00
CA LEU A 53 -0.85 12.33 -3.63
C LEU A 53 -0.62 12.21 -2.12
N LYS A 54 -0.26 13.32 -1.47
CA LYS A 54 -0.13 13.37 -0.01
C LYS A 54 -1.49 13.29 0.70
N GLU A 55 -2.51 13.98 0.20
CA GLU A 55 -3.84 14.05 0.79
C GLU A 55 -4.75 12.85 0.47
N ASP A 56 -4.61 12.28 -0.73
CA ASP A 56 -5.40 11.12 -1.20
C ASP A 56 -4.51 10.07 -1.89
N PRO A 57 -3.60 9.43 -1.14
CA PRO A 57 -2.64 8.50 -1.71
C PRO A 57 -3.26 7.26 -2.35
N GLU A 58 -4.37 6.75 -1.84
CA GLU A 58 -4.97 5.51 -2.39
C GLU A 58 -5.39 5.71 -3.85
N ALA A 59 -6.20 6.73 -4.13
CA ALA A 59 -6.67 7.01 -5.48
C ALA A 59 -5.51 7.40 -6.41
N LEU A 60 -4.58 8.24 -5.94
CA LEU A 60 -3.46 8.69 -6.79
C LEU A 60 -2.44 7.57 -7.08
N LEU A 61 -2.26 6.59 -6.18
CA LEU A 61 -1.44 5.42 -6.44
C LEU A 61 -2.09 4.46 -7.43
N GLU A 62 -3.41 4.31 -7.40
CA GLU A 62 -4.16 3.56 -8.44
C GLU A 62 -4.01 4.22 -9.81
N ASP A 63 -4.19 5.54 -9.88
CA ASP A 63 -4.01 6.35 -11.08
C ASP A 63 -2.58 6.25 -11.65
N ALA A 64 -1.58 6.28 -10.77
CA ALA A 64 -0.17 6.12 -11.13
C ALA A 64 0.12 4.71 -11.66
N LEU A 65 -0.44 3.69 -11.02
CA LEU A 65 -0.32 2.29 -11.45
C LEU A 65 -0.98 2.06 -12.82
N GLU A 66 -2.15 2.64 -13.07
CA GLU A 66 -2.81 2.55 -14.37
C GLU A 66 -2.00 3.24 -15.47
N ALA A 67 -1.48 4.44 -15.21
CA ALA A 67 -0.57 5.13 -16.12
C ALA A 67 0.68 4.30 -16.44
N PHE A 68 1.28 3.66 -15.43
CA PHE A 68 2.43 2.77 -15.60
C PHE A 68 2.08 1.57 -16.49
N LYS A 69 0.94 0.90 -16.23
CA LYS A 69 0.44 -0.22 -17.05
C LYS A 69 0.14 0.22 -18.49
N ASN A 70 -0.38 1.41 -18.71
CA ASN A 70 -0.67 1.93 -20.05
C ASN A 70 0.62 2.09 -20.86
N ILE A 71 1.68 2.67 -20.28
CA ILE A 71 2.97 2.80 -20.97
C ILE A 71 3.55 1.44 -21.34
N LEU A 72 3.51 0.46 -20.43
CA LEU A 72 3.96 -0.90 -20.72
C LEU A 72 3.19 -1.57 -21.87
N LYS A 73 1.86 -1.38 -21.93
CA LYS A 73 1.01 -1.88 -23.03
C LYS A 73 1.38 -1.23 -24.38
N PHE A 74 1.62 0.08 -24.39
CA PHE A 74 2.00 0.80 -25.62
C PHE A 74 3.33 0.30 -26.21
N GLN A 75 4.22 -0.26 -25.38
CA GLN A 75 5.49 -0.83 -25.82
C GLN A 75 5.35 -2.24 -26.44
N GLY A 76 4.12 -2.74 -26.61
CA GLY A 76 3.86 -4.05 -27.24
C GLY A 76 3.87 -5.22 -26.25
N THR A 77 3.85 -4.94 -24.95
CA THR A 77 3.87 -5.96 -23.90
C THR A 77 2.48 -6.56 -23.70
N VAL A 78 2.38 -7.89 -23.75
CA VAL A 78 1.28 -8.59 -23.08
C VAL A 78 1.59 -8.51 -21.59
N LEU A 79 0.81 -7.74 -20.82
CA LEU A 79 0.97 -7.73 -19.38
C LEU A 79 0.79 -9.16 -18.88
N ASN A 80 1.84 -9.74 -18.30
CA ASN A 80 1.76 -11.01 -17.60
C ASN A 80 0.74 -10.90 -16.45
N ASP A 81 0.17 -12.02 -16.01
CA ASP A 81 -0.72 -12.13 -14.83
C ASP A 81 -0.02 -11.80 -13.48
N GLN A 82 1.12 -11.11 -13.52
CA GLN A 82 1.83 -10.65 -12.34
C GLN A 82 1.26 -9.33 -11.82
N ASN A 83 1.43 -9.12 -10.52
CA ASN A 83 1.08 -7.85 -9.88
C ASN A 83 2.13 -6.79 -10.22
N TYR A 84 1.67 -5.58 -10.55
CA TYR A 84 2.53 -4.41 -10.78
C TYR A 84 2.36 -3.41 -9.64
N PHE A 85 3.43 -2.70 -9.30
CA PHE A 85 3.46 -1.80 -8.16
C PHE A 85 4.06 -0.45 -8.54
N VAL A 86 3.49 0.61 -7.95
CA VAL A 86 4.10 1.93 -7.90
C VAL A 86 4.46 2.23 -6.45
N ARG A 87 5.73 2.56 -6.23
CA ARG A 87 6.34 2.72 -4.91
C ARG A 87 6.89 4.14 -4.82
N ILE A 88 6.45 4.89 -3.83
CA ILE A 88 6.89 6.27 -3.58
C ILE A 88 8.03 6.23 -2.56
N THR A 89 9.11 6.91 -2.86
CA THR A 89 10.26 7.06 -1.96
C THR A 89 10.67 8.52 -1.87
N THR A 90 11.58 8.82 -0.95
CA THR A 90 12.14 10.14 -0.74
C THR A 90 13.63 10.03 -0.45
N LYS A 91 14.40 10.96 -1.00
CA LYS A 91 15.82 11.11 -0.69
C LYS A 91 16.08 12.20 0.37
N ASP A 92 15.06 13.00 0.67
CA ASP A 92 15.21 14.18 1.52
C ASP A 92 14.70 13.89 2.92
N ASP A 93 15.63 13.88 3.88
CA ASP A 93 15.28 13.76 5.30
C ASP A 93 14.43 14.93 5.82
N LYS A 94 14.33 16.03 5.04
CA LYS A 94 13.48 17.20 5.30
C LYS A 94 12.23 17.25 4.43
N SER A 95 11.92 16.17 3.70
CA SER A 95 10.72 16.09 2.88
C SER A 95 9.48 16.45 3.71
N SER A 96 8.54 17.17 3.09
CA SER A 96 7.30 17.63 3.74
C SER A 96 6.39 16.49 4.20
N LEU A 97 6.67 15.27 3.75
CA LEU A 97 6.00 14.04 4.16
C LEU A 97 6.56 13.47 5.48
N PHE A 98 7.67 14.01 6.02
CA PHE A 98 8.34 13.43 7.18
C PHE A 98 7.54 13.63 8.46
N ILE A 99 7.29 12.55 9.17
CA ILE A 99 6.65 12.57 10.48
C ILE A 99 7.38 11.63 11.43
N HIS A 100 7.88 12.15 12.56
CA HIS A 100 8.37 11.31 13.65
C HIS A 100 7.24 10.41 14.18
N LEU A 101 7.54 9.18 14.59
CA LEU A 101 6.52 8.26 15.10
C LEU A 101 5.71 8.84 16.27
N ARG A 102 6.34 9.61 17.17
CA ARG A 102 5.65 10.35 18.24
C ARG A 102 4.82 11.53 17.75
N GLY A 103 5.09 12.05 16.57
CA GLY A 103 4.38 13.14 15.91
C GLY A 103 3.07 12.70 15.26
N LEU A 104 2.82 11.40 15.06
CA LEU A 104 1.60 10.90 14.43
C LEU A 104 0.34 11.27 15.22
N ARG A 105 -0.59 11.95 14.55
CA ARG A 105 -1.85 12.48 15.10
C ARG A 105 -3.00 12.26 14.12
N ALA A 106 -4.21 12.63 14.55
CA ALA A 106 -5.42 12.44 13.77
C ALA A 106 -5.43 13.19 12.42
N ASN A 107 -4.74 14.33 12.31
CA ASN A 107 -4.59 15.08 11.06
C ASN A 107 -3.68 14.38 10.03
N ASN A 108 -3.02 13.29 10.40
CA ASN A 108 -2.21 12.49 9.47
C ASN A 108 -2.98 11.29 8.95
N ILE A 109 -4.19 11.02 9.46
CA ILE A 109 -4.99 9.87 9.02
C ILE A 109 -5.30 10.02 7.53
N ASP A 110 -5.17 8.92 6.81
CA ASP A 110 -5.36 8.76 5.38
C ASP A 110 -4.37 9.55 4.50
N ASN A 111 -3.40 10.26 5.09
CA ASN A 111 -2.34 10.93 4.34
C ASN A 111 -1.12 10.03 4.10
N LEU A 112 -0.40 10.31 3.01
CA LEU A 112 0.92 9.74 2.75
C LEU A 112 1.93 10.37 3.72
N ILE A 113 2.72 9.52 4.36
CA ILE A 113 3.76 9.91 5.30
C ILE A 113 5.02 9.10 5.04
N TRP A 114 6.16 9.63 5.45
CA TRP A 114 7.32 8.80 5.68
C TRP A 114 7.92 9.04 7.05
N THR A 115 8.57 8.01 7.57
CA THR A 115 9.12 8.00 8.92
C THR A 115 10.35 7.11 8.99
N LYS A 116 11.13 7.28 10.06
CA LYS A 116 12.28 6.44 10.38
C LYS A 116 12.06 5.73 11.70
N GLY A 117 12.64 4.55 11.84
CA GLY A 117 12.60 3.80 13.08
C GLY A 117 13.42 2.52 13.03
N ILE A 118 13.47 1.82 14.15
CA ILE A 118 14.06 0.49 14.26
C ILE A 118 12.94 -0.55 14.26
N LEU A 119 13.10 -1.58 13.43
CA LEU A 119 12.21 -2.72 13.44
C LEU A 119 12.44 -3.58 14.69
N VAL A 120 11.46 -3.69 15.58
CA VAL A 120 11.63 -4.45 16.84
C VAL A 120 10.97 -5.82 16.82
N ARG A 121 9.94 -6.00 15.99
CA ARG A 121 9.21 -7.27 15.90
C ARG A 121 8.58 -7.46 14.53
N CYS A 122 8.63 -8.69 14.02
CA CYS A 122 7.85 -9.14 12.86
C CYS A 122 6.90 -10.25 13.27
N SER A 123 5.71 -10.29 12.68
CA SER A 123 4.84 -11.48 12.72
C SER A 123 5.32 -12.54 11.74
N THR A 124 4.80 -13.75 11.87
CA THR A 124 4.83 -14.73 10.77
C THR A 124 4.09 -14.16 9.57
N ILE A 125 4.51 -14.57 8.37
CA ILE A 125 3.80 -14.29 7.12
C ILE A 125 2.47 -15.04 7.16
N ARG A 126 1.39 -14.38 6.72
CA ARG A 126 0.04 -14.96 6.66
C ARG A 126 -0.63 -14.59 5.34
N PRO A 127 -1.44 -15.47 4.74
CA PRO A 127 -2.24 -15.12 3.59
C PRO A 127 -3.40 -14.20 3.99
N LYS A 128 -3.56 -13.07 3.31
CA LYS A 128 -4.70 -12.14 3.43
C LYS A 128 -5.60 -12.31 2.21
N LEU A 129 -6.88 -12.58 2.45
CA LEU A 129 -7.91 -12.65 1.41
C LEU A 129 -8.21 -11.24 0.87
N VAL A 130 -8.00 -11.01 -0.43
CA VAL A 130 -8.27 -9.72 -1.09
C VAL A 130 -9.45 -9.78 -2.06
N LYS A 131 -9.69 -10.96 -2.64
CA LYS A 131 -10.85 -11.22 -3.49
C LYS A 131 -11.47 -12.55 -3.10
N ALA A 132 -12.70 -12.51 -2.61
CA ALA A 132 -13.41 -13.67 -2.14
C ALA A 132 -14.35 -14.18 -3.23
N THR A 133 -14.23 -15.45 -3.58
CA THR A 133 -15.16 -16.10 -4.50
C THR A 133 -16.26 -16.77 -3.70
N PHE A 134 -17.51 -16.36 -3.94
CA PHE A 134 -18.69 -16.90 -3.31
C PHE A 134 -19.49 -17.74 -4.29
N GLU A 135 -19.96 -18.89 -3.81
CA GLU A 135 -20.92 -19.74 -4.51
C GLU A 135 -22.30 -19.58 -3.86
N CYS A 136 -23.31 -19.31 -4.68
CA CYS A 136 -24.70 -19.28 -4.24
C CYS A 136 -25.23 -20.71 -4.07
N ALA A 137 -25.68 -21.06 -2.87
CA ALA A 137 -26.23 -22.37 -2.56
C ALA A 137 -27.58 -22.65 -3.25
N ILE A 138 -28.26 -21.62 -3.75
CA ILE A 138 -29.58 -21.76 -4.41
C ILE A 138 -29.43 -22.02 -5.91
N CYS A 139 -28.67 -21.19 -6.63
CA CYS A 139 -28.52 -21.31 -8.09
C CYS A 139 -27.18 -21.93 -8.53
N GLY A 140 -26.23 -22.14 -7.62
CA GLY A 140 -24.89 -22.66 -7.94
C GLY A 140 -23.95 -21.64 -8.61
N GLY A 141 -24.41 -20.42 -8.88
CA GLY A 141 -23.60 -19.37 -9.50
C GLY A 141 -22.44 -18.94 -8.61
N GLN A 142 -21.25 -18.79 -9.20
CA GLN A 142 -20.07 -18.25 -8.53
C GLN A 142 -19.79 -16.81 -8.95
N PHE A 143 -19.39 -15.98 -8.00
CA PHE A 143 -19.02 -14.59 -8.26
C PHE A 143 -18.03 -14.06 -7.21
N GLU A 144 -17.28 -13.02 -7.59
CA GLU A 144 -16.20 -12.48 -6.79
C GLU A 144 -16.61 -11.20 -6.06
N VAL A 145 -16.09 -11.01 -4.83
CA VAL A 145 -16.31 -9.81 -4.02
C VAL A 145 -14.98 -9.35 -3.42
N ILE A 146 -14.60 -8.11 -3.72
CA ILE A 146 -13.39 -7.46 -3.19
C ILE A 146 -13.49 -7.28 -1.67
N GLN A 147 -12.41 -7.61 -0.98
CA GLN A 147 -12.30 -7.61 0.48
C GLN A 147 -11.40 -6.46 0.95
N LEU A 148 -12.02 -5.31 1.24
CA LEU A 148 -11.30 -4.10 1.68
C LEU A 148 -11.10 -4.03 3.20
N THR A 149 -11.79 -4.88 3.97
CA THR A 149 -11.77 -4.80 5.43
C THR A 149 -11.09 -6.01 6.05
N SER A 150 -10.75 -5.92 7.34
CA SER A 150 -10.20 -7.05 8.10
C SER A 150 -11.20 -8.19 8.34
N ARG A 151 -12.49 -7.96 8.07
CA ARG A 151 -13.54 -8.98 8.10
C ARG A 151 -13.98 -9.31 6.68
N ILE A 152 -14.41 -10.56 6.50
CA ILE A 152 -15.00 -10.98 5.24
C ILE A 152 -16.30 -10.21 5.02
N LYS A 153 -16.34 -9.40 3.98
CA LYS A 153 -17.54 -8.80 3.42
C LYS A 153 -18.27 -9.88 2.64
N TRP A 154 -19.35 -10.37 3.24
CA TRP A 154 -20.26 -11.31 2.60
C TRP A 154 -21.17 -10.59 1.61
N PRO A 155 -21.59 -11.26 0.53
CA PRO A 155 -22.56 -10.71 -0.39
C PRO A 155 -23.95 -10.62 0.26
N ASN A 156 -24.66 -9.53 -0.05
CA ASN A 156 -26.01 -9.30 0.44
C ASN A 156 -27.09 -9.90 -0.49
N PHE A 157 -26.73 -10.21 -1.74
CA PHE A 157 -27.62 -10.77 -2.75
C PHE A 157 -26.79 -11.50 -3.81
N CYS A 158 -27.42 -12.44 -4.51
CA CYS A 158 -26.80 -13.11 -5.65
C CYS A 158 -26.75 -12.19 -6.87
N ILE A 159 -25.67 -12.28 -7.65
CA ILE A 159 -25.51 -11.50 -8.89
C ILE A 159 -26.54 -11.88 -9.97
N ASP A 160 -27.04 -13.11 -9.94
CA ASP A 160 -28.14 -13.54 -10.82
C ASP A 160 -29.46 -12.91 -10.34
N GLN A 161 -30.02 -12.04 -11.17
CA GLN A 161 -31.25 -11.29 -10.89
C GLN A 161 -32.48 -12.19 -10.69
N HIS A 162 -32.46 -13.42 -11.21
CA HIS A 162 -33.56 -14.37 -11.05
C HIS A 162 -33.43 -15.21 -9.77
N CYS A 163 -32.28 -15.14 -9.09
CA CYS A 163 -32.03 -15.89 -7.88
C CYS A 163 -32.61 -15.17 -6.64
N LYS A 164 -33.21 -15.95 -5.74
CA LYS A 164 -33.83 -15.43 -4.51
C LYS A 164 -32.87 -15.35 -3.31
N ALA A 165 -31.60 -15.70 -3.48
CA ALA A 165 -30.60 -15.69 -2.41
C ALA A 165 -30.31 -14.26 -1.94
N LYS A 166 -30.54 -14.01 -0.65
CA LYS A 166 -30.44 -12.69 -0.01
C LYS A 166 -29.87 -12.74 1.42
N ALA A 167 -29.65 -13.93 1.96
CA ALA A 167 -29.06 -14.10 3.29
C ALA A 167 -27.60 -14.53 3.17
N GLN A 168 -26.76 -14.13 4.13
CA GLN A 168 -25.37 -14.58 4.20
C GLN A 168 -25.23 -16.12 4.19
N SER A 169 -26.19 -16.83 4.80
CA SER A 169 -26.25 -18.30 4.82
C SER A 169 -26.45 -18.94 3.44
N ASP A 170 -26.94 -18.18 2.46
CA ASP A 170 -27.16 -18.65 1.10
C ASP A 170 -25.86 -18.68 0.28
N PHE A 171 -24.76 -18.21 0.85
CA PHE A 171 -23.48 -18.10 0.16
C PHE A 171 -22.41 -18.92 0.88
N ARG A 172 -21.57 -19.57 0.08
CA ARG A 172 -20.41 -20.33 0.55
C ARG A 172 -19.14 -19.68 0.00
N LEU A 173 -18.18 -19.40 0.88
CA LEU A 173 -16.85 -18.97 0.47
C LEU A 173 -16.07 -20.15 -0.15
N ILE A 174 -15.60 -19.97 -1.37
CA ILE A 174 -14.77 -20.94 -2.10
C ILE A 174 -13.32 -20.45 -2.07
N SER A 175 -12.57 -20.89 -1.05
CA SER A 175 -11.17 -20.48 -0.87
C SER A 175 -10.28 -20.85 -2.05
N LYS A 176 -10.52 -21.97 -2.73
CA LYS A 176 -9.72 -22.43 -3.87
C LYS A 176 -9.70 -21.43 -5.04
N ASN A 177 -10.82 -20.74 -5.25
CA ASN A 177 -10.99 -19.78 -6.35
C ASN A 177 -10.84 -18.33 -5.86
N SER A 178 -10.43 -18.14 -4.60
CA SER A 178 -10.25 -16.82 -4.02
C SER A 178 -8.81 -16.36 -4.17
N GLU A 179 -8.61 -15.04 -4.19
CA GLU A 179 -7.29 -14.42 -4.32
C GLU A 179 -6.74 -14.05 -2.94
N PHE A 180 -5.52 -14.51 -2.67
CA PHE A 180 -4.78 -14.22 -1.45
C PHE A 180 -3.47 -13.51 -1.76
N ILE A 181 -3.06 -12.64 -0.85
CA ILE A 181 -1.76 -11.96 -0.90
C ILE A 181 -0.96 -12.26 0.36
N ASP A 182 0.35 -12.17 0.29
CA ASP A 182 1.19 -12.20 1.47
C ASP A 182 0.97 -10.95 2.32
N TRP A 183 0.87 -11.17 3.63
CA TRP A 183 0.69 -10.14 4.63
C TRP A 183 1.62 -10.40 5.81
N GLN A 184 2.22 -9.32 6.31
CA GLN A 184 3.07 -9.36 7.50
C GLN A 184 2.86 -8.08 8.30
N SER A 185 2.76 -8.22 9.62
CA SER A 185 2.73 -7.07 10.52
C SER A 185 4.08 -6.92 11.21
N ILE A 186 4.58 -5.69 11.19
CA ILE A 186 5.79 -5.29 11.86
C ILE A 186 5.50 -4.24 12.94
N MET A 187 6.42 -4.11 13.89
CA MET A 187 6.40 -3.07 14.91
C MET A 187 7.63 -2.18 14.73
N LEU A 188 7.38 -0.93 14.39
CA LEU A 188 8.39 0.09 14.20
C LEU A 188 8.52 0.94 15.45
N GLN A 189 9.73 1.11 15.98
CA GLN A 189 10.02 1.88 17.19
C GLN A 189 10.88 3.11 16.86
N GLU A 190 10.73 4.18 17.64
CA GLU A 190 11.60 5.36 17.55
C GLU A 190 13.07 4.97 17.74
N ILE A 191 13.96 5.59 16.95
CA ILE A 191 15.41 5.45 17.08
C ILE A 191 15.82 6.06 18.44
N PRO A 192 16.46 5.29 19.35
CA PRO A 192 16.80 5.76 20.69
C PRO A 192 17.64 7.05 20.71
N GLU A 193 18.51 7.21 19.72
CA GLU A 193 19.42 8.35 19.57
C GLU A 193 18.67 9.66 19.26
N ASP A 194 17.49 9.58 18.64
CA ASP A 194 16.64 10.73 18.32
C ASP A 194 15.72 11.13 19.49
N LEU A 195 15.76 10.40 20.60
CA LEU A 195 14.84 10.62 21.71
C LEU A 195 15.28 11.76 22.64
N PRO A 196 14.33 12.62 23.06
CA PRO A 196 14.59 13.55 24.14
C PRO A 196 14.97 12.82 25.44
N PRO A 197 15.88 13.38 26.27
CA PRO A 197 16.32 12.76 27.51
C PRO A 197 15.15 12.34 28.42
N GLY A 198 15.23 11.12 28.94
CA GLY A 198 14.25 10.59 29.91
C GLY A 198 12.89 10.17 29.33
N ARG A 199 12.76 10.10 28.00
CA ARG A 199 11.52 9.63 27.35
C ARG A 199 11.63 8.18 26.90
N ILE A 200 10.52 7.44 27.05
CA ILE A 200 10.38 6.07 26.55
C ILE A 200 10.11 6.12 25.03
N PRO A 201 10.79 5.29 24.20
CA PRO A 201 10.51 5.20 22.77
C PRO A 201 9.07 4.76 22.52
N ARG A 202 8.39 5.41 21.57
CA ARG A 202 7.08 4.98 21.09
C ARG A 202 7.23 3.99 19.94
N SER A 203 6.22 3.15 19.77
CA SER A 203 6.13 2.20 18.67
C SER A 203 4.81 2.32 17.94
N VAL A 204 4.83 2.04 16.64
CA VAL A 204 3.67 2.03 15.76
C VAL A 204 3.66 0.73 14.97
N GLN A 205 2.47 0.15 14.79
CA GLN A 205 2.30 -1.01 13.93
C GLN A 205 2.39 -0.58 12.48
N ALA A 206 3.11 -1.33 11.66
CA ALA A 206 3.10 -1.17 10.22
C ALA A 206 2.81 -2.50 9.52
N ILE A 207 2.21 -2.42 8.34
CA ILE A 207 1.71 -3.56 7.57
C ILE A 207 2.44 -3.61 6.24
N LEU A 208 3.06 -4.76 5.97
CA LEU A 208 3.73 -5.09 4.72
C LEU A 208 2.84 -6.07 3.93
N THR A 209 2.75 -5.86 2.62
CA THR A 209 1.99 -6.71 1.70
C THR A 209 2.79 -6.98 0.43
N HIS A 210 2.45 -8.08 -0.25
CA HIS A 210 3.07 -8.46 -1.53
C HIS A 210 4.61 -8.55 -1.44
N ASP A 211 5.32 -7.88 -2.35
CA ASP A 211 6.79 -7.82 -2.50
C ASP A 211 7.52 -7.19 -1.31
N LEU A 212 6.81 -6.51 -0.41
CA LEU A 212 7.42 -5.90 0.77
C LEU A 212 7.49 -6.84 1.97
N VAL A 213 6.95 -8.05 1.87
CA VAL A 213 6.99 -9.02 2.97
C VAL A 213 8.38 -9.66 3.06
N ASP A 214 8.88 -9.85 4.29
CA ASP A 214 10.16 -10.52 4.60
C ASP A 214 11.44 -9.83 4.10
N ILE A 215 11.37 -8.57 3.65
CA ILE A 215 12.55 -7.83 3.17
C ILE A 215 13.36 -7.13 4.29
N VAL A 216 12.74 -6.97 5.47
CA VAL A 216 13.33 -6.34 6.67
C VAL A 216 13.32 -7.27 7.88
N ARG A 217 14.31 -7.11 8.77
CA ARG A 217 14.51 -7.97 9.94
C ARG A 217 14.54 -7.17 11.25
N PRO A 218 14.12 -7.79 12.39
CA PRO A 218 14.29 -7.15 13.68
C PRO A 218 15.73 -6.71 13.93
N GLY A 219 15.91 -5.45 14.31
CA GLY A 219 17.20 -4.78 14.44
C GLY A 219 17.49 -3.79 13.32
N ASP A 220 16.91 -3.97 12.13
CA ASP A 220 17.16 -3.09 10.99
C ASP A 220 16.65 -1.66 11.28
N ARG A 221 17.48 -0.66 10.95
CA ARG A 221 17.02 0.72 10.80
C ARG A 221 16.31 0.86 9.47
N ILE A 222 15.08 1.36 9.50
CA ILE A 222 14.22 1.43 8.32
C ILE A 222 13.75 2.86 8.04
N LYS A 223 13.72 3.22 6.76
CA LYS A 223 12.90 4.29 6.23
C LYS A 223 11.61 3.69 5.68
N ALA A 224 10.48 4.19 6.13
CA ALA A 224 9.17 3.66 5.77
C ALA A 224 8.28 4.76 5.21
N MET A 225 7.85 4.61 3.95
CA MET A 225 6.81 5.41 3.30
C MET A 225 5.50 4.63 3.32
N GLY A 226 4.40 5.28 3.71
CA GLY A 226 3.11 4.61 3.74
C GLY A 226 1.96 5.54 4.11
N ILE A 227 0.77 4.97 4.15
CA ILE A 227 -0.46 5.67 4.48
C ILE A 227 -0.77 5.44 5.96
N PHE A 228 -0.96 6.50 6.73
CA PHE A 228 -1.31 6.35 8.14
C PHE A 228 -2.81 6.07 8.27
N LYS A 229 -3.16 4.82 8.56
CA LYS A 229 -4.54 4.35 8.62
C LYS A 229 -5.07 4.30 10.04
N SER A 230 -6.38 4.43 10.17
CA SER A 230 -7.12 4.17 11.39
C SER A 230 -8.23 3.17 11.15
N VAL A 231 -8.44 2.26 12.10
CA VAL A 231 -9.51 1.27 12.07
C VAL A 231 -10.18 1.20 13.43
N LEU A 232 -11.49 0.96 13.45
CA LEU A 232 -12.24 0.83 14.70
C LEU A 232 -11.60 -0.20 15.64
N ALA A 233 -11.29 0.21 16.86
CA ALA A 233 -10.75 -0.70 17.87
C ALA A 233 -11.87 -1.66 18.32
N GLN A 234 -11.94 -2.83 17.69
CA GLN A 234 -12.92 -3.83 18.10
C GLN A 234 -12.49 -4.48 19.41
N SER A 235 -13.08 -4.03 20.52
CA SER A 235 -13.00 -4.71 21.82
C SER A 235 -14.06 -5.82 21.86
N LYS A 236 -13.71 -6.97 22.45
CA LYS A 236 -14.68 -8.06 22.71
C LYS A 236 -15.86 -7.60 23.59
N GLN A 237 -15.73 -6.48 24.29
CA GLN A 237 -16.74 -5.92 25.20
C GLN A 237 -17.46 -4.69 24.66
N SER A 238 -16.97 -4.05 23.59
CA SER A 238 -17.62 -2.87 23.01
C SER A 238 -17.38 -2.80 21.52
N TYR A 239 -18.45 -3.04 20.76
CA TYR A 239 -18.50 -2.89 19.32
C TYR A 239 -18.65 -1.42 18.87
N ASN A 240 -18.81 -0.49 19.81
CA ASN A 240 -19.08 0.94 19.57
C ASN A 240 -18.05 1.85 20.28
N SER A 241 -16.75 1.52 20.19
CA SER A 241 -15.71 2.42 20.71
C SER A 241 -15.48 3.60 19.76
N THR A 242 -15.42 4.81 20.30
CA THR A 242 -14.95 6.01 19.59
C THR A 242 -13.43 6.07 19.47
N LEU A 243 -12.71 5.10 20.08
CA LEU A 243 -11.27 4.97 19.97
C LEU A 243 -10.91 4.04 18.81
N PHE A 244 -10.02 4.52 17.95
CA PHE A 244 -9.54 3.78 16.79
C PHE A 244 -8.12 3.30 17.05
N LYS A 245 -7.78 2.14 16.51
CA LYS A 245 -6.39 1.69 16.39
C LYS A 245 -5.79 2.31 15.14
N THR A 246 -4.52 2.67 15.20
CA THR A 246 -3.80 3.21 14.07
C THR A 246 -2.64 2.31 13.67
N PHE A 247 -2.30 2.31 12.38
CA PHE A 247 -1.15 1.62 11.82
C PHE A 247 -0.72 2.31 10.54
N ILE A 248 0.48 1.99 10.05
CA ILE A 248 0.96 2.48 8.75
C ILE A 248 0.81 1.34 7.73
N GLU A 249 0.06 1.57 6.66
CA GLU A 249 0.05 0.68 5.51
C GLU A 249 1.23 1.06 4.61
N ILE A 250 2.24 0.19 4.52
CA ILE A 250 3.49 0.54 3.88
C ILE A 250 3.33 0.52 2.36
N ASN A 251 3.68 1.64 1.73
CA ASN A 251 3.84 1.73 0.30
C ASN A 251 5.30 1.44 -0.10
N TYR A 252 6.30 1.83 0.66
CA TYR A 252 7.71 1.51 0.38
C TYR A 252 8.51 1.44 1.69
N ILE A 253 9.48 0.55 1.75
CA ILE A 253 10.35 0.38 2.92
C ILE A 253 11.78 0.08 2.47
N ASP A 254 12.73 0.72 3.13
CA ASP A 254 14.14 0.62 2.79
C ASP A 254 14.98 0.45 4.08
N PRO A 255 15.75 -0.63 4.23
CA PRO A 255 16.68 -0.78 5.34
C PRO A 255 17.95 0.07 5.12
N GLU A 256 18.23 1.01 6.03
CA GLU A 256 19.42 1.90 5.94
C GLU A 256 20.73 1.10 6.00
N ASP A 257 20.75 -0.04 6.69
CA ASP A 257 21.97 -0.82 6.96
C ASP A 257 22.39 -1.80 5.83
N LYS A 258 21.72 -1.80 4.67
CA LYS A 258 22.02 -2.71 3.54
C LYS A 258 22.56 -2.02 2.28
N SER A 259 23.06 -0.78 2.41
CA SER A 259 23.75 -0.07 1.31
C SER A 259 25.18 -0.56 1.11
#